data_AF-A0A524CX34-F1
#
_entry.id   AF-A0A524CX34-F1
#
_cell.length_a   1.000
_cell.length_b   1.000
_cell.length_c   1.000
_cell.angle_alpha   90.00
_cell.angle_beta   90.00
_cell.angle_gamma   90.00
#
_symmetry.space_group_name_H-M   'P 1'
#
loop_
_entity.id
_entity.type
_entity.pdbx_description
1 polymer ?
#
loop_
_entity_poly.entity_id
_entity_poly.type
_entity_poly.pdbx_seq_one_letter_code
_entity_poly.pdbx_strand_id
1 'polypeptide(L)' 'MRARACVKCHEYIVVHPENPIYQSLEQKFNKQHTGHTIISVDLSEIKDTYNKFENHQDS' A
#
# COMPACT_ATOMS: atom_id res chain seq x y z
N MET A 1 8.07 -5.75 9.24
CA MET A 1 6.67 -5.27 9.13
C MET A 1 6.35 -5.30 7.64
N ARG A 2 5.34 -6.06 7.20
CA ARG A 2 5.12 -6.25 5.76
C ARG A 2 4.38 -5.06 5.15
N ALA A 3 4.75 -4.74 3.92
CA ALA A 3 4.11 -3.74 3.10
C ALA A 3 3.80 -4.32 1.72
N ARG A 4 2.76 -3.79 1.08
CA ARG A 4 2.49 -3.99 -0.35
C ARG A 4 2.85 -2.73 -1.09
N ALA A 5 3.71 -2.85 -2.09
CA ALA A 5 4.20 -1.73 -2.87
C ALA A 5 3.83 -1.89 -4.35
N CYS A 6 3.38 -0.82 -4.97
CA CYS A 6 3.17 -0.75 -6.41
C CYS A 6 4.46 -0.26 -7.07
N VAL A 7 5.07 -1.11 -7.91
CA VAL A 7 6.33 -0.79 -8.60
C VAL A 7 6.16 0.37 -9.58
N LYS A 8 4.98 0.51 -10.18
CA LYS A 8 4.71 1.56 -11.18
C LYS A 8 4.45 2.93 -10.55
N CYS A 9 3.67 2.97 -9.47
CA CYS A 9 3.29 4.23 -8.81
C CYS A 9 4.31 4.68 -7.75
N HIS A 10 5.20 3.78 -7.32
CA HIS A 10 6.07 3.98 -6.17
C HIS A 10 5.28 4.33 -4.90
N GLU A 11 4.14 3.65 -4.70
CA GLU A 11 3.27 3.81 -3.53
C GLU A 11 3.17 2.51 -2.73
N TYR A 12 3.01 2.59 -1.42
CA TYR A 12 2.89 1.43 -0.55
C TYR A 12 1.82 1.53 0.54
N ILE A 13 1.25 0.39 0.92
CA ILE A 13 0.45 0.23 2.12
C ILE A 13 1.15 -0.69 3.12
N VAL A 14 1.03 -0.40 4.40
CA VAL A 14 1.48 -1.31 5.47
C VAL A 14 0.36 -2.32 5.74
N VAL A 15 0.70 -3.60 5.73
CA VAL A 15 -0.25 -4.68 6.01
C VAL A 15 -0.19 -5.00 7.50
N HIS A 16 -1.25 -4.65 8.25
CA HIS A 16 -1.41 -5.14 9.61
C HIS A 16 -2.56 -6.15 9.66
N PRO A 17 -2.29 -7.44 9.93
CA PRO A 17 -3.29 -8.49 9.92
C PRO A 17 -4.35 -8.33 11.04
N GLU A 18 -4.06 -7.54 12.07
CA GLU A 18 -4.91 -7.41 13.26
C GLU A 18 -5.91 -6.24 13.18
N ASN A 19 -5.84 -5.39 12.15
CA ASN A 19 -6.71 -4.20 12.06
C ASN A 19 -7.66 -4.29 10.85
N PRO A 20 -8.99 -4.32 11.04
CA PRO A 20 -9.96 -4.44 9.95
C PRO A 20 -9.96 -3.22 9.00
N ILE A 21 -9.50 -2.06 9.46
CA ILE A 21 -9.34 -0.84 8.64
C ILE A 21 -8.40 -1.09 7.45
N TYR A 22 -7.40 -1.97 7.60
CA TYR A 22 -6.47 -2.29 6.51
C TYR A 22 -7.12 -3.08 5.39
N GLN A 23 -8.16 -3.88 5.65
CA GLN A 23 -8.87 -4.56 4.56
C GLN A 23 -9.50 -3.54 3.61
N SER A 24 -10.11 -2.48 4.14
CA SER A 24 -10.67 -1.41 3.31
C SER A 24 -9.59 -0.63 2.56
N LEU A 25 -8.46 -0.34 3.22
CA LEU A 25 -7.33 0.36 2.59
C LEU A 25 -6.68 -0.50 1.49
N GLU A 26 -6.50 -1.79 1.73
CA GLU A 26 -5.97 -2.75 0.76
C GLU A 26 -6.88 -2.89 -0.46
N GLN A 27 -8.20 -2.96 -0.24
CA GLN A 27 -9.17 -2.99 -1.33
C GLN A 27 -9.11 -1.71 -2.18
N LYS A 28 -8.98 -0.54 -1.55
CA LYS A 28 -8.81 0.73 -2.27
C LYS A 28 -7.50 0.77 -3.04
N PHE A 29 -6.40 0.40 -2.39
CA PHE A 29 -5.08 0.32 -3.01
C PHE A 29 -5.11 -0.61 -4.24
N ASN A 30 -5.65 -1.82 -4.11
CA ASN A 30 -5.77 -2.76 -5.23
C ASN A 30 -6.66 -2.21 -6.36
N LYS A 31 -7.77 -1.53 -6.04
CA LYS A 31 -8.65 -0.91 -7.05
C LYS A 31 -7.93 0.19 -7.83
N GLN A 32 -7.24 1.11 -7.14
CA GLN A 32 -6.50 2.21 -7.77
C GLN A 32 -5.29 1.72 -8.59
N HIS A 33 -4.72 0.59 -8.18
CA HIS A 33 -3.56 -0.05 -8.82
C HIS A 33 -3.95 -1.25 -9.68
N THR A 34 -5.21 -1.30 -10.16
CA THR A 34 -5.68 -2.40 -11.02
C THR A 34 -4.79 -2.51 -12.26
N GLY A 35 -4.20 -3.69 -12.47
CA GLY A 35 -3.30 -3.94 -13.60
C GLY A 35 -1.85 -3.44 -13.39
N HIS A 36 -1.50 -2.95 -12.21
CA HIS A 36 -0.11 -2.64 -11.85
C HIS A 36 0.55 -3.82 -11.15
N THR A 37 1.88 -3.90 -11.25
CA THR A 37 2.67 -4.88 -10.50
C THR A 37 2.76 -4.46 -9.04
N ILE A 38 2.10 -5.22 -8.17
CA ILE A 38 2.15 -5.05 -6.72
C ILE A 38 3.03 -6.16 -6.14
N ILE A 39 4.04 -5.79 -5.37
CA ILE A 39 4.94 -6.71 -4.69
C ILE A 39 4.74 -6.65 -3.18
N SER A 40 4.98 -7.76 -2.49
CA SER A 40 5.00 -7.81 -1.03
C SER A 40 6.45 -7.80 -0.57
N VAL A 41 6.81 -6.81 0.24
CA VAL A 41 8.17 -6.52 0.69
C VAL A 41 8.16 -6.12 2.16
N ASP A 42 9.32 -6.06 2.79
CA ASP A 42 9.41 -5.48 4.13
C ASP A 42 9.40 -3.95 4.04
N LEU A 43 8.69 -3.30 4.96
CA LEU A 43 8.56 -1.84 4.99
C LEU A 43 9.93 -1.16 5.01
N SER A 44 10.91 -1.75 5.69
CA SER A 44 12.28 -1.24 5.77
C SER A 44 12.97 -1.13 4.42
N GLU A 45 12.56 -1.90 3.41
CA GLU A 45 13.16 -1.92 2.07
C GLU A 45 12.65 -0.79 1.18
N ILE A 46 11.47 -0.25 1.48
CA ILE A 46 10.76 0.70 0.60
C ILE A 46 10.43 2.03 1.26
N LYS A 47 10.51 2.15 2.58
CA LYS A 47 10.06 3.35 3.32
C LYS A 47 10.79 4.63 2.91
N ASP A 48 12.00 4.51 2.37
CA ASP A 48 12.84 5.63 1.94
C ASP A 48 12.69 5.95 0.45
N THR A 49 12.03 5.07 -0.32
CA THR A 49 11.94 5.13 -1.79
C THR A 49 10.51 5.22 -2.32
N TYR A 50 9.53 4.76 -1.55
CA TYR A 50 8.13 4.71 -1.92
C TYR A 50 7.33 5.64 -1.01
N ASN A 51 6.26 6.22 -1.56
CA ASN A 51 5.34 7.05 -0.79
C ASN A 51 4.30 6.17 -0.10
N LYS A 52 3.93 6.53 1.14
CA LYS A 52 2.81 5.86 1.81
C LYS A 52 1.54 6.21 1.05
N PHE A 53 0.74 5.21 0.72
CA PHE A 53 -0.56 5.40 0.11
C PHE A 53 -1.49 6.02 1.16
N GLU A 54 -1.66 7.34 1.07
CA GLU A 54 -2.60 8.07 1.89
C GLU A 54 -3.95 8.10 1.19
N ASN A 55 -4.94 7.48 1.83
CA ASN A 55 -6.32 7.64 1.41
C ASN A 55 -6.74 9.07 1.76
N HIS A 56 -6.39 10.05 0.90
CA HIS A 56 -7.01 11.37 0.93
C HIS A 56 -8.50 11.17 0.73
N GLN A 57 -9.23 11.05 1.85
CA GLN A 57 -10.60 11.51 1.89
C GLN A 57 -10.49 13.03 1.76
N ASP A 58 -10.72 13.52 0.55
CA ASP A 58 -11.04 14.93 0.31
C ASP A 58 -12.06 15.35 1.38
N SER A 59 -11.75 16.46 2.07
CA SER A 59 -12.50 17.00 3.21
C SER A 59 -13.92 17.40 2.85
#